data_AF-A0A1J3E3M0-F1
#
_entry.id   AF-A0A1J3E3M0-F1
#
_cell.length_a   1.000
_cell.length_b   1.000
_cell.length_c   1.000
_cell.angle_alpha   90.00
_cell.angle_beta   90.00
_cell.angle_gamma   90.00
#
_symmetry.space_group_name_H-M   'P 1'
#
loop_
_entity.id
_entity.type
_entity.pdbx_description
1 polymer ?
#
loop_
_entity_poly.entity_id
_entity_poly.type
_entity_poly.pdbx_seq_one_letter_code
_entity_poly.pdbx_strand_id
1 'polypeptide(L)'
;LGVFEQDVSSEICLQFPALYQQGTKNLFFDWSRILGWMCNGVYSSLVIFFLNIGIIYSQAFRAGGQTADMDAVGTTMFTCIIWAVNVQIALTMSHFTWIQHVLIWGSIGLWYLFVALYGMMPASLSGNIYRILDEILAPAPIYWMATLLVTVATVLPYVAHISFQRFLNPLDHHIIQEIKYYKRDVEDARLWTRERTKAREKTKIGFTARVDAKIRHLRSKLNKKQSNLSHFSAQDAMSPRSL
;
A
#
# COMPACT_ATOMS: atom_id res chain seq x y z
N LEU A 1 -9.32 -1.96 -0.71
CA LEU A 1 -8.12 -1.89 -1.56
C LEU A 1 -7.85 -3.22 -2.24
N GLY A 2 -7.41 -4.26 -1.52
CA GLY A 2 -6.80 -5.46 -2.13
C GLY A 2 -7.57 -6.25 -3.20
N VAL A 3 -8.89 -6.07 -3.36
CA VAL A 3 -9.69 -6.74 -4.40
C VAL A 3 -10.02 -5.83 -5.58
N PHE A 4 -10.25 -4.54 -5.33
CA PHE A 4 -10.77 -3.59 -6.33
C PHE A 4 -9.75 -2.53 -6.75
N GLU A 5 -8.58 -2.50 -6.13
CA GLU A 5 -7.50 -1.60 -6.50
C GLU A 5 -6.76 -2.18 -7.71
N GLN A 6 -6.93 -1.52 -8.85
CA GLN A 6 -6.10 -1.74 -10.03
C GLN A 6 -5.16 -0.56 -10.14
N ASP A 7 -3.87 -0.77 -9.82
CA ASP A 7 -2.85 0.26 -10.00
C ASP A 7 -2.71 0.68 -11.47
N VAL A 8 -3.07 -0.21 -12.41
CA VAL A 8 -2.97 -0.01 -13.85
C VAL A 8 -4.09 -0.77 -14.58
N SER A 9 -4.73 -0.14 -15.57
CA SER A 9 -5.70 -0.80 -16.46
C SER A 9 -5.06 -2.00 -17.17
N SER A 10 -5.80 -3.10 -17.31
CA SER A 10 -5.33 -4.37 -17.90
C SER A 10 -4.67 -4.20 -19.27
N GLU A 11 -5.12 -3.22 -20.05
CA GLU A 11 -4.60 -2.92 -21.39
C GLU A 11 -3.17 -2.37 -21.37
N ILE A 12 -2.82 -1.57 -20.35
CA ILE A 12 -1.46 -1.00 -20.19
C ILE A 12 -0.51 -2.05 -19.61
N CYS A 13 -0.99 -2.93 -18.72
CA CYS A 13 -0.21 -4.06 -18.22
C CYS A 13 0.27 -4.98 -19.36
N LEU A 14 -0.54 -5.16 -20.41
CA LEU A 14 -0.15 -5.93 -21.59
C LEU A 14 0.89 -5.23 -22.46
N GLN A 15 0.91 -3.89 -22.48
CA GLN A 15 1.87 -3.11 -23.27
C GLN A 15 3.25 -3.00 -22.61
N PHE A 16 3.32 -3.07 -21.28
CA PHE A 16 4.57 -2.94 -20.51
C PHE A 16 4.83 -4.15 -19.59
N PRO A 17 5.34 -5.27 -20.13
CA PRO A 17 5.64 -6.47 -19.33
C PRO A 17 6.73 -6.25 -18.27
N ALA A 18 7.49 -5.15 -18.35
CA ALA A 18 8.50 -4.78 -17.35
C ALA A 18 7.90 -4.39 -15.98
N LEU A 19 6.64 -3.91 -15.92
CA LEU A 19 5.96 -3.67 -14.64
C LEU A 19 5.76 -4.97 -13.84
N TYR A 20 5.53 -6.09 -14.52
CA TYR A 20 5.36 -7.39 -13.88
C TYR A 20 6.63 -7.91 -13.20
N GLN A 21 7.81 -7.51 -13.70
CA GLN A 21 9.09 -7.91 -13.10
C GLN A 21 9.40 -7.20 -11.77
N GLN A 22 8.74 -6.06 -11.47
CA GLN A 22 8.91 -5.39 -10.18
C GLN A 22 8.38 -6.24 -9.01
N GLY A 23 7.29 -6.99 -9.22
CA GLY A 23 6.76 -7.94 -8.24
C GLY A 23 7.72 -9.10 -7.95
N THR A 24 8.40 -9.64 -8.96
CA THR A 24 9.36 -10.75 -8.79
C THR A 24 10.65 -10.37 -8.05
N LYS A 25 10.91 -9.08 -7.85
CA LYS A 25 12.12 -8.56 -7.17
C LYS A 25 11.92 -8.29 -5.67
N ASN A 26 10.79 -8.70 -5.07
CA ASN A 26 10.49 -8.52 -3.63
C ASN A 26 10.57 -7.08 -3.09
N LEU A 27 10.63 -6.06 -3.96
CA LEU A 27 10.68 -4.64 -3.56
C LEU A 27 9.45 -4.18 -2.74
N PHE A 28 8.34 -4.90 -2.84
CA PHE A 28 7.13 -4.64 -2.05
C PHE A 28 7.13 -5.30 -0.67
N PHE A 29 7.99 -6.31 -0.45
CA PHE A 29 8.14 -7.08 0.79
C PHE A 29 9.47 -6.82 1.52
N ASP A 30 10.09 -5.66 1.27
CA ASP A 30 11.23 -5.23 2.07
C ASP A 30 10.79 -5.01 3.53
N TRP A 31 11.48 -5.65 4.47
CA TRP A 31 11.23 -5.51 5.91
C TRP A 31 11.24 -4.06 6.38
N SER A 32 12.06 -3.20 5.76
CA SER A 32 12.11 -1.77 6.04
C SER A 32 10.77 -1.07 5.75
N ARG A 33 10.04 -1.49 4.72
CA ARG A 33 8.71 -0.94 4.41
C ARG A 33 7.69 -1.34 5.46
N ILE A 34 7.69 -2.61 5.86
CA ILE A 34 6.81 -3.13 6.92
C ILE A 34 7.08 -2.39 8.23
N LEU A 35 8.34 -2.28 8.64
CA LEU A 35 8.73 -1.53 9.84
C LEU A 35 8.33 -0.05 9.74
N GLY A 36 8.46 0.58 8.57
CA GLY A 36 8.00 1.95 8.35
C GLY A 36 6.49 2.12 8.60
N TRP A 37 5.67 1.19 8.08
CA TRP A 37 4.23 1.19 8.35
C TRP A 37 3.90 0.91 9.83
N MET A 38 4.65 0.02 10.49
CA MET A 38 4.49 -0.23 11.92
C MET A 38 4.83 1.01 12.75
N CYS A 39 5.95 1.68 12.47
CA CYS A 39 6.33 2.93 13.13
C CYS A 39 5.29 4.04 12.89
N ASN A 40 4.74 4.15 11.68
CA ASN A 40 3.66 5.10 11.40
C ASN A 40 2.40 4.79 12.22
N GLY A 41 2.07 3.50 12.39
CA GLY A 41 0.96 3.07 13.25
C GLY A 41 1.16 3.46 14.71
N VAL A 42 2.36 3.22 15.26
CA VAL A 42 2.73 3.61 16.64
C VAL A 42 2.71 5.13 16.82
N TYR A 43 3.24 5.89 15.85
CA TYR A 43 3.17 7.34 15.87
C TYR A 43 1.71 7.82 15.89
N SER A 44 0.89 7.28 14.99
CA SER A 44 -0.51 7.69 14.85
C SER A 44 -1.30 7.40 16.13
N SER A 45 -1.09 6.24 16.76
CA SER A 45 -1.77 5.91 18.02
C SER A 45 -1.35 6.84 19.17
N LEU A 46 -0.06 7.16 19.30
CA LEU A 46 0.43 8.10 20.32
C LEU A 46 -0.15 9.50 20.10
N VAL A 47 -0.13 10.01 18.86
CA VAL A 47 -0.68 11.33 18.52
C VAL A 47 -2.17 11.40 18.82
N ILE A 48 -2.94 10.39 18.41
CA ILE A 48 -4.38 10.33 18.70
C ILE A 48 -4.60 10.35 20.21
N PHE A 49 -3.86 9.54 20.96
CA PHE A 49 -4.03 9.45 22.41
C PHE A 49 -3.74 10.79 23.12
N PHE A 50 -2.55 11.35 22.91
CA PHE A 50 -2.12 12.56 23.61
C PHE A 50 -2.90 13.80 23.19
N LEU A 51 -3.19 13.96 21.89
CA LEU A 51 -3.98 15.12 21.43
C LEU A 51 -5.43 15.04 21.88
N ASN A 52 -6.08 13.87 21.84
CA ASN A 52 -7.45 13.74 22.33
C ASN A 52 -7.53 14.03 23.82
N ILE A 53 -6.65 13.46 24.65
CA ILE A 53 -6.62 13.80 26.08
C ILE A 53 -6.35 15.30 26.26
N GLY A 54 -5.34 15.84 25.58
CA GLY A 54 -4.98 17.26 25.72
C GLY A 54 -6.12 18.22 25.37
N ILE A 55 -6.89 17.94 24.33
CA ILE A 55 -7.98 18.82 23.84
C ILE A 55 -9.27 18.60 24.65
N ILE A 56 -9.65 17.35 24.90
CA ILE A 56 -10.97 17.00 25.43
C ILE A 56 -10.96 17.03 26.97
N TYR A 57 -9.87 16.62 27.61
CA TYR A 57 -9.77 16.60 29.07
C TYR A 57 -9.58 18.00 29.66
N SER A 58 -8.95 18.91 28.92
CA SER A 58 -8.68 20.28 29.40
C SER A 58 -9.85 21.26 29.22
N GLN A 59 -10.86 20.90 28.39
CA GLN A 59 -11.97 21.78 28.06
C GLN A 59 -13.30 21.29 28.64
N ALA A 60 -14.11 22.24 29.11
CA ALA A 60 -15.49 21.99 29.51
C ALA A 60 -16.34 21.64 28.28
N PHE A 61 -16.73 20.38 28.16
CA PHE A 61 -17.43 19.83 26.99
C PHE A 61 -18.94 20.13 27.01
N ARG A 62 -19.51 20.39 28.20
CA ARG A 62 -20.93 20.71 28.39
C ARG A 62 -21.13 22.22 28.56
N ALA A 63 -22.26 22.74 28.08
CA ALA A 63 -22.71 24.11 28.32
C ALA A 63 -22.78 24.50 29.82
N GLY A 64 -22.78 23.51 30.73
CA GLY A 64 -22.73 23.68 32.19
C GLY A 64 -21.34 23.60 32.82
N GLY A 65 -20.24 23.61 32.07
CA GLY A 65 -18.88 23.68 32.63
C GLY A 65 -18.29 22.34 33.12
N GLN A 66 -18.99 21.21 32.90
CA GLN A 66 -18.52 19.90 33.32
C GLN A 66 -17.51 19.30 32.34
N THR A 67 -16.47 18.67 32.88
CA THR A 67 -15.42 17.95 32.14
C THR A 67 -16.01 16.76 31.38
N ALA A 68 -15.42 16.41 30.24
CA ALA A 68 -15.83 15.25 29.47
C ALA A 68 -15.65 13.96 30.27
N ASP A 69 -16.65 13.09 30.25
CA ASP A 69 -16.56 11.76 30.85
C ASP A 69 -15.58 10.87 30.07
N MET A 70 -15.00 9.87 30.73
CA MET A 70 -13.99 9.00 30.13
C MET A 70 -14.54 8.25 28.89
N ASP A 71 -15.84 7.96 28.91
CA ASP A 71 -16.57 7.36 27.78
C ASP A 71 -16.70 8.31 26.58
N ALA A 72 -16.87 9.61 26.82
CA ALA A 72 -16.92 10.63 25.77
C ALA A 72 -15.54 10.81 25.11
N VAL A 73 -14.48 10.82 25.93
CA VAL A 73 -13.10 10.85 25.45
C VAL A 73 -12.80 9.62 24.59
N GLY A 74 -13.15 8.42 25.07
CA GLY A 74 -12.95 7.17 24.34
C GLY A 74 -13.69 7.15 23.00
N THR A 75 -14.96 7.55 22.99
CA THR A 75 -15.78 7.63 21.76
C THR A 75 -15.18 8.62 20.75
N THR A 76 -14.64 9.74 21.22
CA THR A 76 -13.97 10.72 20.36
C THR A 76 -12.64 10.20 19.81
N MET A 77 -11.85 9.50 20.62
CA MET A 77 -10.63 8.83 20.15
C MET A 77 -10.92 7.83 19.04
N PHE A 78 -11.93 6.97 19.20
CA PHE A 78 -12.33 6.03 18.16
C PHE A 78 -12.76 6.73 16.87
N THR A 79 -13.51 7.83 16.99
CA THR A 79 -13.90 8.63 15.82
C THR A 79 -12.67 9.19 15.10
N CYS A 80 -11.69 9.71 15.84
CA CYS A 80 -10.43 10.19 15.26
C CYS A 80 -9.65 9.07 14.54
N ILE A 81 -9.62 7.86 15.10
CA ILE A 81 -8.96 6.70 14.47
C ILE A 81 -9.61 6.38 13.13
N ILE A 82 -10.95 6.32 13.09
CA ILE A 82 -11.70 5.96 11.88
C ILE A 82 -11.49 7.02 10.79
N TRP A 83 -11.51 8.31 11.15
CA TRP A 83 -11.20 9.38 10.22
C TRP A 83 -9.75 9.32 9.72
N ALA A 84 -8.77 9.19 10.63
CA ALA A 84 -7.35 9.11 10.29
C ALA A 84 -7.06 7.95 9.32
N VAL A 85 -7.57 6.76 9.61
CA VAL A 85 -7.36 5.56 8.78
C VAL A 85 -8.05 5.71 7.42
N ASN A 86 -9.29 6.22 7.38
CA ASN A 86 -9.99 6.44 6.10
C ASN A 86 -9.30 7.50 5.22
N VAL A 87 -8.83 8.61 5.81
CA VAL A 87 -8.07 9.63 5.08
C VAL A 87 -6.72 9.09 4.62
N GLN A 88 -6.01 8.35 5.47
CA GLN A 88 -4.73 7.72 5.11
C GLN A 88 -4.92 6.74 3.95
N ILE A 89 -5.98 5.92 3.98
CA ILE A 89 -6.37 5.04 2.89
C ILE A 89 -6.65 5.85 1.62
N ALA A 90 -7.46 6.90 1.71
CA ALA A 90 -7.82 7.75 0.57
C ALA A 90 -6.59 8.40 -0.08
N LEU A 91 -5.58 8.78 0.72
CA LEU A 91 -4.31 9.34 0.24
C LEU A 91 -3.37 8.29 -0.35
N THR A 92 -3.46 7.04 0.10
CA THR A 92 -2.65 5.93 -0.43
C THR A 92 -3.18 5.46 -1.78
N MET A 93 -4.51 5.52 -1.98
CA MET A 93 -5.16 5.09 -3.21
C MET A 93 -4.76 5.95 -4.40
N SER A 94 -4.26 5.31 -5.46
CA SER A 94 -3.88 6.00 -6.71
C SER A 94 -5.05 6.21 -7.69
N HIS A 95 -6.11 5.40 -7.61
CA HIS A 95 -7.26 5.46 -8.52
C HIS A 95 -8.56 5.56 -7.73
N PHE A 96 -9.12 6.76 -7.64
CA PHE A 96 -10.37 7.02 -6.91
C PHE A 96 -11.58 6.56 -7.73
N THR A 97 -12.09 5.36 -7.42
CA THR A 97 -13.31 4.84 -8.06
C THR A 97 -14.55 5.17 -7.22
N TRP A 98 -15.72 5.25 -7.88
CA TRP A 98 -17.00 5.49 -7.18
C TRP A 98 -17.26 4.47 -6.06
N ILE A 99 -16.91 3.20 -6.28
CA ILE A 99 -17.06 2.13 -5.29
C ILE A 99 -16.22 2.43 -4.03
N GLN A 100 -14.98 2.88 -4.18
CA GLN A 100 -14.13 3.23 -3.04
C GLN A 100 -14.68 4.42 -2.27
N HIS A 101 -15.23 5.43 -2.96
CA HIS A 101 -15.89 6.56 -2.32
C HIS A 101 -17.07 6.09 -1.45
N VAL A 102 -17.94 5.23 -2.00
CA VAL A 102 -19.06 4.64 -1.25
C VAL A 102 -18.58 3.83 -0.04
N LEU A 103 -17.48 3.07 -0.17
CA LEU A 103 -16.94 2.29 0.95
C LEU A 103 -16.34 3.17 2.06
N ILE A 104 -15.64 4.25 1.71
CA ILE A 104 -15.05 5.19 2.68
C ILE A 104 -16.17 5.90 3.45
N TRP A 105 -17.14 6.50 2.73
CA TRP A 105 -18.29 7.15 3.37
C TRP A 105 -19.18 6.16 4.11
N GLY A 106 -19.34 4.95 3.58
CA GLY A 106 -20.05 3.85 4.23
C GLY A 106 -19.40 3.44 5.55
N SER A 107 -18.07 3.41 5.62
CA SER A 107 -17.35 3.14 6.87
C SER A 107 -17.58 4.22 7.92
N ILE A 108 -17.52 5.50 7.52
CA ILE A 108 -17.78 6.63 8.43
C ILE A 108 -19.24 6.62 8.89
N GLY A 109 -20.18 6.43 7.96
CA GLY A 109 -21.61 6.34 8.26
C GLY A 109 -21.95 5.17 9.18
N LEU A 110 -21.36 3.99 8.95
CA LEU A 110 -21.57 2.81 9.79
C LEU A 110 -21.06 3.03 11.21
N TRP A 111 -19.95 3.76 11.39
CA TRP A 111 -19.45 4.13 12.71
C TRP A 111 -20.45 4.99 13.48
N TYR A 112 -20.94 6.08 12.87
CA TYR A 112 -21.94 6.93 13.53
C TYR A 112 -23.25 6.20 13.78
N LEU A 113 -23.68 5.33 12.86
CA LEU A 113 -24.85 4.47 13.06
C LEU A 113 -24.63 3.53 14.24
N PHE A 114 -23.46 2.91 14.36
CA PHE A 114 -23.13 2.04 15.49
C PHE A 114 -23.20 2.79 16.82
N VAL A 115 -22.58 3.97 16.91
CA VAL A 115 -22.60 4.79 18.14
C VAL A 115 -24.03 5.25 18.47
N ALA A 116 -24.83 5.63 17.48
CA ALA A 116 -26.23 6.01 17.68
C ALA A 116 -27.08 4.83 18.17
N LEU A 117 -27.00 3.67 17.51
CA LEU A 117 -27.73 2.46 17.91
C LEU A 117 -27.32 1.98 19.30
N TYR A 118 -26.01 2.03 19.61
CA TYR A 118 -25.50 1.66 20.92
C TYR A 118 -26.00 2.62 22.02
N GLY A 119 -26.03 3.93 21.74
CA GLY A 119 -26.57 4.94 22.65
C GLY A 119 -28.09 4.91 22.83
N MET A 120 -28.84 4.25 21.91
CA MET A 120 -30.28 4.03 22.01
C MET A 120 -30.67 2.76 22.79
N MET A 121 -29.71 1.86 23.05
CA MET A 121 -29.99 0.64 23.81
C MET A 121 -30.37 0.97 25.27
N PRO A 122 -31.15 0.11 25.94
CA PRO A 122 -31.57 0.34 27.32
C PRO A 122 -30.37 0.62 28.23
N ALA A 123 -30.53 1.53 29.18
CA ALA A 123 -29.46 1.93 30.11
C ALA A 123 -28.86 0.75 30.91
N SER A 124 -29.59 -0.37 31.04
CA SER A 124 -29.09 -1.61 31.63
C SER A 124 -28.00 -2.31 30.80
N LEU A 125 -27.95 -2.08 29.49
CA LEU A 125 -26.96 -2.61 28.55
C LEU A 125 -25.94 -1.54 28.12
N SER A 126 -26.37 -0.28 28.02
CA SER A 126 -25.55 0.85 27.55
C SER A 126 -24.75 1.54 28.65
N GLY A 127 -25.11 1.39 29.93
CA GLY A 127 -24.43 2.04 31.05
C GLY A 127 -24.40 3.58 30.90
N ASN A 128 -23.21 4.17 31.06
CA ASN A 128 -22.96 5.61 30.98
C ASN A 128 -22.95 6.18 29.54
N ILE A 129 -23.09 5.33 28.51
CA ILE A 129 -22.98 5.72 27.08
C ILE A 129 -24.35 6.12 26.48
N TYR A 130 -25.41 6.13 27.31
CA TYR A 130 -26.76 6.46 26.87
C TYR A 130 -26.82 7.87 26.27
N ARG A 131 -27.22 7.97 24.99
CA ARG A 131 -27.37 9.22 24.20
C ARG A 131 -26.13 10.13 24.17
N ILE A 132 -24.92 9.59 24.37
CA ILE A 132 -23.68 10.37 24.42
C ILE A 132 -23.42 11.17 23.12
N LEU A 133 -23.80 10.61 21.97
CA LEU A 133 -23.59 11.22 20.66
C LEU A 133 -24.49 12.45 20.48
N ASP A 134 -25.79 12.29 20.70
CA ASP A 134 -26.77 13.36 20.43
C ASP A 134 -26.72 14.46 21.50
N GLU A 135 -26.46 14.12 22.76
CA GLU A 135 -26.55 15.07 23.87
C GLU A 135 -25.22 15.76 24.21
N ILE A 136 -24.08 15.11 23.94
CA ILE A 136 -22.77 15.58 24.42
C ILE A 136 -21.79 15.85 23.27
N LEU A 137 -21.66 14.94 22.30
CA LEU A 137 -20.63 15.06 21.26
C LEU A 137 -21.07 15.89 20.05
N ALA A 138 -22.22 15.57 19.45
CA ALA A 138 -22.74 16.25 18.26
C ALA A 138 -22.94 17.76 18.43
N PRO A 139 -23.51 18.27 19.55
CA PRO A 139 -23.70 19.71 19.73
C PRO A 139 -22.42 20.46 20.09
N ALA A 140 -21.35 19.77 20.50
CA ALA A 140 -20.09 20.38 20.92
C ALA A 140 -19.20 20.66 19.70
N PRO A 141 -18.94 21.93 19.32
CA PRO A 141 -18.09 22.24 18.16
C PRO A 141 -16.65 21.76 18.34
N ILE A 142 -16.18 21.70 19.59
CA ILE A 142 -14.84 21.22 19.93
C ILE A 142 -14.61 19.78 19.49
N TYR A 143 -15.64 18.92 19.53
CA TYR A 143 -15.55 17.54 19.08
C TYR A 143 -15.16 17.43 17.60
N TRP A 144 -15.82 18.23 16.75
CA TRP A 144 -15.56 18.26 15.31
C TRP A 144 -14.18 18.85 15.00
N MET A 145 -13.82 19.94 15.69
CA MET A 145 -12.50 20.57 15.54
C MET A 145 -11.37 19.64 16.00
N ALA A 146 -11.55 18.96 17.13
CA ALA A 146 -10.59 17.98 17.64
C ALA A 146 -10.43 16.82 16.65
N THR A 147 -11.53 16.28 16.12
CA THR A 147 -11.51 15.20 15.14
C THR A 147 -10.72 15.61 13.90
N LEU A 148 -10.98 16.80 13.35
CA LEU A 148 -10.26 17.31 12.19
C LEU A 148 -8.77 17.53 12.48
N LEU A 149 -8.45 18.20 13.60
CA LEU A 149 -7.06 18.50 13.96
C LEU A 149 -6.23 17.24 14.18
N VAL A 150 -6.77 16.26 14.91
CA VAL A 150 -6.11 14.98 15.17
C VAL A 150 -5.92 14.19 13.88
N THR A 151 -6.94 14.18 13.00
CA THR A 151 -6.86 13.53 11.69
C THR A 151 -5.76 14.16 10.84
N VAL A 152 -5.68 15.49 10.78
CA VAL A 152 -4.61 16.18 10.04
C VAL A 152 -3.24 15.88 10.64
N ALA A 153 -3.10 15.95 11.97
CA ALA A 153 -1.82 15.72 12.64
C ALA A 153 -1.26 14.30 12.43
N THR A 154 -2.13 13.29 12.42
CA THR A 154 -1.74 11.89 12.18
C THR A 154 -1.34 11.62 10.73
N VAL A 155 -2.00 12.27 9.78
CA VAL A 155 -1.77 12.10 8.34
C VAL A 155 -0.57 12.93 7.85
N LEU A 156 -0.27 14.05 8.49
CA LEU A 156 0.80 14.97 8.11
C LEU A 156 2.18 14.30 7.91
N PRO A 157 2.71 13.48 8.83
CA PRO A 157 4.02 12.84 8.63
C PRO A 157 4.01 11.86 7.46
N TYR A 158 2.90 11.17 7.20
CA TYR A 158 2.76 10.27 6.06
C TYR A 158 2.87 11.05 4.74
N VAL A 159 2.14 12.17 4.64
CA VAL A 159 2.20 13.06 3.47
C VAL A 159 3.58 13.71 3.33
N ALA A 160 4.17 14.17 4.44
CA ALA A 160 5.50 14.78 4.44
C ALA A 160 6.57 13.78 4.00
N HIS A 161 6.52 12.54 4.49
CA HIS A 161 7.44 11.48 4.11
C HIS A 161 7.32 11.14 2.62
N ILE A 162 6.09 10.99 2.10
CA ILE A 162 5.87 10.76 0.66
C ILE A 162 6.35 11.94 -0.18
N SER A 163 6.06 13.16 0.24
CA SER A 163 6.47 14.38 -0.47
C SER A 163 7.99 14.53 -0.51
N PHE A 164 8.66 14.24 0.61
CA PHE A 164 10.11 14.27 0.73
C PHE A 164 10.77 13.17 -0.10
N GLN A 165 10.23 11.94 -0.08
CA GLN A 165 10.69 10.87 -0.96
C GLN A 165 10.52 11.23 -2.44
N ARG A 166 9.38 11.84 -2.81
CA ARG A 166 9.12 12.29 -4.18
C ARG A 166 10.09 13.39 -4.62
N PHE A 167 10.51 14.26 -3.70
CA PHE A 167 11.46 15.34 -3.99
C PHE A 167 12.91 14.85 -4.15
N LEU A 168 13.36 13.92 -3.31
CA LEU A 168 14.76 13.46 -3.31
C LEU A 168 15.06 12.29 -4.25
N ASN A 169 14.10 11.39 -4.47
CA ASN A 169 14.24 10.23 -5.35
C ASN A 169 12.87 9.85 -5.92
N PRO A 170 12.43 10.47 -7.03
CA PRO A 170 11.21 10.04 -7.71
C PRO A 170 11.40 8.60 -8.20
N LEU A 171 10.83 7.62 -7.51
CA LEU A 171 10.79 6.23 -7.98
C LEU A 171 10.01 6.19 -9.32
N ASP A 172 10.53 5.47 -10.32
CA ASP A 172 10.04 5.36 -11.70
C ASP A 172 8.51 5.23 -11.86
N HIS A 173 7.80 4.63 -10.89
CA HIS A 173 6.33 4.49 -10.89
C HIS A 173 5.56 5.82 -10.88
N HIS A 174 6.10 6.87 -10.25
CA HIS A 174 5.45 8.17 -10.13
C HIS A 174 5.57 8.97 -11.43
N ILE A 175 6.71 8.85 -12.12
CA ILE A 175 6.95 9.45 -13.45
C ILE A 175 6.02 8.84 -14.50
N ILE A 176 5.78 7.52 -14.44
CA ILE A 176 4.85 6.83 -15.36
C ILE A 176 3.39 7.26 -15.11
N GLN A 177 2.99 7.47 -13.85
CA GLN A 177 1.66 8.01 -13.53
C GLN A 177 1.52 9.49 -13.92
N GLU A 178 2.57 10.31 -13.76
CA GLU A 178 2.59 11.70 -14.21
C GLU A 178 2.48 11.81 -15.73
N ILE A 179 3.20 10.97 -16.49
CA ILE A 179 3.08 10.88 -17.96
C ILE A 179 1.65 10.50 -18.37
N LYS A 180 1.02 9.56 -17.66
CA LYS A 180 -0.34 9.06 -17.94
C LYS A 180 -1.45 10.06 -17.60
N TYR A 181 -1.33 10.80 -16.50
CA TYR A 181 -2.38 11.75 -16.06
C TYR A 181 -2.26 13.12 -16.75
N TYR A 182 -1.05 13.55 -17.12
CA TYR A 182 -0.83 14.86 -17.74
C TYR A 182 -1.08 14.88 -19.27
N LYS A 183 -1.47 13.77 -19.89
CA LYS A 183 -1.69 13.69 -21.35
C LYS A 183 -0.54 14.32 -22.15
N ARG A 184 0.71 14.12 -21.74
CA ARG A 184 1.86 14.43 -22.62
C ARG A 184 2.10 13.30 -23.63
N ASP A 185 1.01 12.65 -24.07
CA ASP A 185 0.99 11.59 -25.07
C ASP A 185 0.80 12.13 -26.50
N VAL A 186 0.70 13.45 -26.69
CA VAL A 186 0.60 14.04 -28.04
C VAL A 186 1.93 14.67 -28.52
N GLU A 187 2.86 15.02 -27.62
CA GLU A 187 4.11 15.70 -28.05
C GLU A 187 5.35 14.80 -28.11
N ASP A 188 5.40 13.64 -27.44
CA ASP A 188 6.64 12.86 -27.27
C ASP A 188 6.55 11.38 -27.68
N ALA A 189 6.07 11.10 -28.91
CA ALA A 189 6.05 9.75 -29.49
C ALA A 189 7.43 9.03 -29.46
N ARG A 190 8.53 9.81 -29.43
CA ARG A 190 9.90 9.28 -29.33
C ARG A 190 10.23 8.77 -27.93
N LEU A 191 9.78 9.45 -26.87
CA LEU A 191 10.01 9.02 -25.48
C LEU A 191 9.28 7.70 -25.21
N TRP A 192 8.03 7.61 -25.66
CA TRP A 192 7.21 6.39 -25.59
C TRP A 192 7.87 5.19 -26.28
N THR A 193 8.35 5.38 -27.51
CA THR A 193 9.00 4.32 -28.28
C THR A 193 10.33 3.89 -27.64
N ARG A 194 11.08 4.83 -27.05
CA ARG A 194 12.34 4.54 -26.36
C ARG A 194 12.13 3.72 -25.09
N GLU A 195 11.19 4.11 -24.24
CA GLU A 195 10.91 3.37 -22.99
C GLU A 195 10.33 1.98 -23.27
N ARG A 196 9.48 1.85 -24.30
CA ARG A 196 8.96 0.56 -24.75
C ARG A 196 10.07 -0.37 -25.27
N THR A 197 11.05 0.17 -25.99
CA THR A 197 12.23 -0.58 -26.47
C THR A 197 13.12 -1.03 -25.31
N LYS A 198 13.44 -0.13 -24.37
CA LYS A 198 14.21 -0.45 -23.15
C LYS A 198 13.55 -1.52 -22.29
N ALA A 199 12.25 -1.44 -22.08
CA ALA A 199 11.49 -2.43 -21.34
C ALA A 199 11.58 -3.82 -22.00
N ARG A 200 11.43 -3.87 -23.33
CA ARG A 200 11.51 -5.11 -24.11
C ARG A 200 12.92 -5.69 -24.15
N GLU A 201 13.95 -4.85 -24.23
CA GLU A 201 15.36 -5.25 -24.12
C GLU A 201 15.67 -5.86 -22.74
N LYS A 202 15.22 -5.21 -21.66
CA LYS A 202 15.40 -5.71 -20.28
C LYS A 202 14.77 -7.09 -20.07
N THR A 203 13.62 -7.37 -20.69
CA THR A 203 12.98 -8.70 -20.64
C THR A 203 13.75 -9.77 -21.43
N LYS A 204 14.40 -9.39 -22.54
CA LYS A 204 15.22 -10.34 -23.33
C LYS A 204 16.41 -10.83 -22.52
N ILE A 205 17.10 -9.97 -21.76
CA ILE A 205 18.34 -10.33 -21.04
C ILE A 205 18.17 -11.59 -20.16
N GLY A 206 17.07 -11.72 -19.42
CA GLY A 206 16.80 -12.90 -18.59
C GLY A 206 16.47 -14.17 -19.37
N PHE A 207 15.76 -14.04 -20.50
CA PHE A 207 15.45 -15.16 -21.39
C PHE A 207 16.70 -15.64 -22.12
N THR A 208 17.49 -14.73 -22.69
CA THR A 208 18.74 -15.03 -23.38
C THR A 208 19.74 -15.69 -22.43
N ALA A 209 19.87 -15.21 -21.18
CA ALA A 209 20.75 -15.82 -20.19
C ALA A 209 20.36 -17.27 -19.85
N ARG A 210 19.05 -17.57 -19.74
CA ARG A 210 18.55 -18.95 -19.52
C ARG A 210 18.77 -19.85 -20.74
N VAL A 211 18.53 -19.33 -21.95
CA VAL A 211 18.76 -20.07 -23.19
C VAL A 211 20.24 -20.39 -23.35
N ASP A 212 21.11 -19.41 -23.13
CA ASP A 212 22.56 -19.58 -23.18
C ASP A 212 23.07 -20.58 -22.14
N ALA A 213 22.53 -20.54 -20.92
CA ALA A 213 22.85 -21.53 -19.90
C ALA A 213 22.46 -22.96 -20.34
N LYS A 214 21.30 -23.11 -21.00
CA LYS A 214 20.83 -24.41 -21.50
C LYS A 214 21.64 -24.89 -22.71
N ILE A 215 22.05 -24.00 -23.61
CA ILE A 215 22.95 -24.30 -24.73
C ILE A 215 24.31 -24.76 -24.19
N ARG A 216 24.89 -24.06 -23.20
CA ARG A 216 26.14 -24.47 -22.56
C ARG A 216 26.04 -25.86 -21.91
N HIS A 217 24.95 -26.13 -21.22
CA HIS A 217 24.70 -27.44 -20.60
C HIS A 217 24.52 -28.57 -21.63
N LEU A 218 23.86 -28.30 -22.77
CA LEU A 218 23.74 -29.26 -23.86
C LEU A 218 25.09 -29.52 -24.54
N ARG A 219 25.90 -28.47 -24.78
CA ARG A 219 27.26 -28.62 -25.30
C ARG A 219 28.14 -29.45 -24.37
N SER A 220 28.07 -29.26 -23.05
CA SER A 220 28.88 -30.06 -22.12
C SER A 220 28.48 -31.55 -22.14
N LYS A 221 27.18 -31.84 -22.26
CA LYS A 221 26.69 -33.23 -22.42
C LYS A 221 27.15 -33.87 -23.73
N LEU A 222 27.14 -33.12 -24.83
CA LEU A 222 27.64 -33.60 -26.12
C LEU A 222 29.13 -33.91 -26.06
N ASN A 223 29.95 -33.00 -25.51
CA ASN A 223 31.38 -33.21 -25.36
C ASN A 223 31.70 -34.43 -24.46
N LYS A 224 30.96 -34.61 -23.35
CA LYS A 224 31.11 -35.79 -22.48
C LYS A 224 30.70 -37.10 -23.16
N LYS A 225 29.67 -37.06 -24.02
CA LYS A 225 29.25 -38.23 -24.80
C LYS A 225 30.31 -38.58 -25.85
N GLN A 226 30.88 -37.57 -26.51
CA GLN A 226 31.93 -37.76 -27.52
C GLN A 226 33.23 -38.28 -26.90
N SER A 227 33.63 -37.79 -25.71
CA SER A 227 34.78 -38.32 -24.98
C SER A 227 34.60 -39.77 -24.54
N ASN A 228 33.38 -40.14 -24.12
CA ASN A 228 33.06 -41.52 -23.74
C ASN A 228 33.08 -42.46 -24.94
N LEU A 229 32.58 -42.01 -26.10
CA LEU A 229 32.64 -42.79 -27.35
C LEU A 229 34.09 -42.98 -27.84
N SER A 230 34.94 -41.96 -27.76
CA SER A 230 36.36 -42.11 -28.09
C SER A 230 37.10 -43.04 -27.13
N HIS A 231 36.74 -43.03 -25.84
CA HIS A 231 37.32 -43.95 -24.85
C HIS A 231 36.90 -45.40 -25.09
N PHE A 232 35.63 -45.62 -25.46
CA PHE A 232 35.11 -46.96 -25.79
C PHE A 232 35.74 -47.50 -27.08
N SER A 233 35.84 -46.66 -28.12
CA SER A 233 36.51 -47.04 -29.38
C SER A 233 38.01 -47.32 -29.20
N ALA A 234 38.68 -46.66 -28.25
CA ALA A 234 40.07 -46.94 -27.92
C ALA A 234 40.25 -48.24 -27.12
N GLN A 235 39.28 -48.59 -26.27
CA GLN A 235 39.26 -49.87 -25.54
C GLN A 235 38.96 -51.06 -26.46
N ASP A 236 38.03 -50.93 -27.41
CA ASP A 236 37.74 -51.98 -28.40
C ASP A 236 38.92 -52.22 -29.36
N ALA A 237 39.70 -51.18 -29.68
CA ALA A 237 40.91 -51.31 -30.50
C ALA A 237 42.09 -51.97 -29.78
N MET A 238 42.08 -52.05 -28.44
CA MET A 238 43.12 -52.69 -27.63
C MET A 238 42.75 -54.10 -27.16
N SER A 239 41.58 -54.62 -27.50
CA SER A 239 41.23 -56.02 -27.25
C SER A 239 41.99 -56.93 -28.24
N PRO A 240 42.91 -57.79 -27.78
CA PRO A 240 43.53 -58.78 -28.66
C PRO A 240 42.44 -59.78 -29.05
N ARG A 241 42.15 -59.91 -30.34
CA ARG A 241 41.38 -61.03 -30.86
C ARG A 241 42.17 -62.31 -30.61
N SER A 242 41.88 -62.99 -29.51
CA SER A 242 42.35 -64.35 -29.24
C SER A 242 41.62 -65.29 -30.20
N LEU A 243 42.35 -65.75 -31.22
CA LEU A 243 42.07 -66.98 -31.97
C LEU A 243 42.47 -68.19 -31.13
#